data_AF-A0A929HSZ5-F1
#
_entry.id   AF-A0A929HSZ5-F1
#
_cell.length_a   1.000
_cell.length_b   1.000
_cell.length_c   1.000
_cell.angle_alpha   90.00
_cell.angle_beta   90.00
_cell.angle_gamma   90.00
#
_symmetry.space_group_name_H-M   'P 1'
#
loop_
_entity.id
_entity.type
_entity.pdbx_description
1 polymer ?
#
loop_
_entity_poly.entity_id
_entity_poly.type
_entity_poly.pdbx_seq_one_letter_code
_entity_poly.pdbx_strand_id
1 'polypeptide(L)' 'MRSQVQFCAESGQIWLHEHRMLLVHVDAQATLREELIETLGMDRARGLVSRVF' A
#
# COMPACT_ATOMS: atom_id res chain seq x y z
N MET A 1 11.29 -12.57 11.20
CA MET A 1 10.51 -11.71 10.28
C MET A 1 9.92 -12.50 9.10
N ARG A 2 10.69 -13.29 8.34
CA ARG A 2 10.16 -14.06 7.19
C ARG A 2 8.98 -15.01 7.48
N SER A 3 8.82 -15.49 8.71
CA SER A 3 7.72 -16.38 9.11
C SER A 3 6.37 -15.68 9.35
N GLN A 4 6.33 -14.35 9.31
CA GLN A 4 5.13 -13.57 9.64
C GLN A 4 4.27 -13.26 8.42
N VAL A 5 4.83 -13.33 7.21
CA VAL A 5 4.10 -13.16 5.95
C VAL A 5 3.65 -14.53 5.45
N GLN A 6 2.36 -14.69 5.24
CA GLN A 6 1.76 -15.93 4.77
C GLN A 6 1.00 -15.67 3.47
N PHE A 7 1.30 -16.48 2.44
CA PHE A 7 0.61 -16.46 1.16
C PHE A 7 -0.32 -17.67 1.09
N CYS A 8 -1.62 -17.44 1.22
CA CYS A 8 -2.64 -18.49 1.17
C CYS A 8 -3.21 -18.59 -0.25
N ALA A 9 -2.49 -19.27 -1.15
CA ALA A 9 -2.81 -19.35 -2.58
C ALA A 9 -4.23 -19.89 -2.86
N GLU A 10 -4.69 -20.89 -2.11
CA GLU A 10 -6.03 -21.47 -2.25
C GLU A 10 -7.15 -20.43 -2.05
N SER A 11 -6.93 -19.46 -1.15
CA SER A 11 -7.88 -18.39 -0.83
C SER A 11 -7.57 -17.05 -1.51
N GLY A 12 -6.43 -16.94 -2.20
CA GLY A 12 -5.94 -15.70 -2.81
C GLY A 12 -5.61 -14.59 -1.80
N GLN A 13 -5.22 -14.94 -0.58
CA GLN A 13 -4.97 -13.98 0.51
C GLN A 13 -3.48 -13.89 0.85
N ILE A 14 -3.06 -12.68 1.25
CA ILE A 14 -1.76 -12.43 1.86
C ILE A 14 -2.03 -11.95 3.27
N TRP A 15 -1.31 -12.50 4.25
CA TRP A 15 -1.45 -12.15 5.65
C TRP A 15 -0.10 -11.72 6.20
N LEU A 16 -0.10 -10.69 7.05
CA LEU A 16 1.01 -10.33 7.91
C LEU A 16 0.48 -10.36 9.34
N HIS A 17 0.91 -11.37 10.11
CA HIS A 17 0.23 -11.72 11.37
C HIS A 17 -1.28 -11.96 11.15
N GLU A 18 -2.13 -11.20 11.84
CA GLU A 18 -3.60 -11.27 11.75
C GLU A 18 -4.19 -10.24 10.78
N HIS A 19 -3.33 -9.48 10.09
CA HIS A 19 -3.75 -8.43 9.17
C HIS A 19 -3.73 -8.92 7.72
N ARG A 20 -4.84 -8.72 7.03
CA ARG A 20 -4.94 -8.99 5.59
C ARG A 20 -4.17 -7.94 4.81
N MET A 21 -3.31 -8.38 3.92
CA MET A 21 -2.43 -7.57 3.10
C MET A 21 -2.80 -7.67 1.62
N LEU A 22 -2.36 -6.69 0.86
CA LEU A 22 -2.42 -6.66 -0.60
C LEU A 22 -1.01 -6.47 -1.16
N LEU A 23 -0.70 -7.21 -2.23
CA LEU A 23 0.50 -6.96 -3.03
C LEU A 23 0.12 -6.00 -4.15
N VAL A 24 0.83 -4.88 -4.23
CA VAL A 24 0.55 -3.80 -5.19
C VAL A 24 1.82 -3.47 -5.98
N HIS A 25 1.65 -3.06 -7.24
CA HIS A 25 2.76 -2.58 -8.06
C HIS A 25 3.30 -1.25 -7.53
N VAL A 26 4.63 -1.15 -7.38
CA VAL A 26 5.28 0.07 -6.92
C VAL A 26 5.07 1.23 -7.90
N ASP A 27 5.09 0.96 -9.21
CA ASP A 27 4.89 2.00 -10.22
C ASP A 27 3.48 2.59 -10.15
N ALA A 28 2.47 1.76 -9.92
CA ALA A 28 1.08 2.23 -9.72
C ALA A 28 0.96 3.13 -8.48
N GLN A 29 1.70 2.82 -7.40
CA GLN A 29 1.77 3.67 -6.21
C GLN A 29 2.49 4.99 -6.47
N ALA A 30 3.55 4.98 -7.29
CA ALA A 30 4.26 6.18 -7.69
C ALA A 30 3.36 7.12 -8.52
N THR A 31 2.66 6.58 -9.52
CA THR A 31 1.69 7.33 -10.33
C THR A 31 0.57 7.90 -9.46
N LEU A 32 0.00 7.10 -8.54
CA LEU A 32 -1.02 7.60 -7.61
C LEU A 32 -0.49 8.77 -6.77
N ARG A 33 0.74 8.68 -6.27
CA ARG A 33 1.37 9.77 -5.50
C ARG A 33 1.54 11.04 -6.34
N GLU A 34 1.94 10.92 -7.61
CA GLU A 34 2.09 12.04 -8.54
C GLU A 34 0.74 12.73 -8.76
N GLU A 35 -0.30 11.96 -9.09
CA GLU A 35 -1.67 12.47 -9.26
C GLU A 35 -2.19 13.19 -8.00
N LEU A 36 -1.92 12.63 -6.80
CA LEU A 36 -2.31 13.27 -5.54
C LEU A 36 -1.57 14.60 -5.32
N ILE A 37 -0.30 14.68 -5.71
CA ILE A 37 0.49 15.92 -5.60
C ILE A 37 -0.04 16.96 -6.58
N GLU A 38 -0.32 16.57 -7.82
CA GLU A 38 -0.81 17.48 -8.87
C GLU A 38 -2.21 18.03 -8.52
N THR A 39 -3.08 17.19 -7.96
CA THR A 39 -4.46 17.57 -7.66
C THR A 39 -4.63 18.27 -6.30
N LEU A 40 -3.88 17.87 -5.27
CA LEU A 40 -4.08 18.36 -3.90
C LEU A 40 -2.95 19.28 -3.39
N GLY A 41 -1.81 19.30 -4.07
CA GLY A 41 -0.58 19.93 -3.61
C GLY A 41 0.23 19.05 -2.65
N MET A 42 1.53 19.36 -2.54
CA MET A 42 2.52 18.56 -1.80
C MET A 42 2.14 18.27 -0.34
N ASP A 43 1.71 19.29 0.41
CA ASP A 43 1.47 19.15 1.85
C ASP A 43 0.27 18.24 2.15
N ARG A 44 -0.82 18.38 1.37
CA ARG A 44 -2.02 17.54 1.52
C ARG A 44 -1.76 16.11 1.06
N ALA A 45 -1.07 15.93 -0.07
CA ALA A 45 -0.69 14.62 -0.58
C ALA A 45 0.20 13.86 0.43
N ARG A 46 1.24 14.52 0.98
CA ARG A 46 2.10 13.96 2.02
C ARG A 46 1.30 13.55 3.25
N GLY A 47 0.42 14.44 3.74
CA GLY A 47 -0.41 14.15 4.89
C GLY A 47 -1.29 12.92 4.66
N LEU A 48 -1.91 12.79 3.49
CA LEU A 48 -2.76 11.65 3.16
C LEU A 48 -1.96 10.34 3.14
N VAL A 49 -0.83 10.31 2.42
CA VAL A 49 0.00 9.10 2.30
C VAL A 49 0.51 8.66 3.67
N SER A 50 1.02 9.58 4.50
CA SER A 50 1.59 9.26 5.83
C SER A 50 0.61 8.70 6.87
N ARG A 51 -0.71 8.83 6.63
CA ARG A 51 -1.74 8.34 7.53
C ARG A 51 -2.35 7.01 7.07
N VAL A 52 -2.26 6.71 5.78
CA VAL A 52 -2.90 5.55 5.15
C VAL A 52 -1.91 4.41 4.93
N PHE A 53 -0.65 4.74 4.66
CA PHE A 53 0.45 3.79 4.48
C PHE A 53 1.41 3.87 5.67
#